data_AF-A0A519KFT8-F1
#
_entry.id   AF-A0A519KFT8-F1
#
_cell.length_a   1.000
_cell.length_b   1.000
_cell.length_c   1.000
_cell.angle_alpha   90.00
_cell.angle_beta   90.00
_cell.angle_gamma   90.00
#
_symmetry.space_group_name_H-M   'P 1'
#
loop_
_entity.id
_entity.type
_entity.pdbx_description
1 polymer ?
#
loop_
_entity_poly.entity_id
_entity_poly.type
_entity_poly.pdbx_seq_one_letter_code
_entity_poly.pdbx_strand_id
1 'polypeptide(L)'
;MKKLIYTFAVLMLVLSSCSSDDSKSNSLSNNPEANADYNASNYGIYKGVMVGSSGVVFVNINNNGHVSAKMIVDGSTHNFTTEQTVALGEETDLTFTNGDEFFTFHVGAGGEDPAITDISMEGHPFAFAEIVKEFSDSQVKCFQGNYTGDDTGVFNLILIENNFYGLAKPDTSEDAFWIEATSDGSGNIEGTFMDGTFTGTIDGNSLSGNWSNTSAESGSWSGERTL
;
A
#
# COMPACT_ATOMS: atom_id res chain seq x y z
N MET A 1 -56.61 30.61 -46.05
CA MET A 1 -55.38 30.51 -45.23
C MET A 1 -54.77 29.14 -45.53
N LYS A 2 -53.69 29.04 -46.34
CA LYS A 2 -52.28 28.93 -45.88
C LYS A 2 -52.15 27.75 -44.89
N LYS A 3 -51.42 26.63 -45.11
CA LYS A 3 -50.27 26.29 -45.98
C LYS A 3 -50.15 24.75 -46.13
N LEU A 4 -49.61 24.35 -47.28
CA LEU A 4 -48.91 23.08 -47.58
C LEU A 4 -47.60 22.99 -46.76
N ILE A 5 -47.07 21.78 -46.48
CA ILE A 5 -45.65 21.35 -46.30
C ILE A 5 -45.68 19.98 -45.57
N TYR A 6 -45.48 18.84 -46.25
CA TYR A 6 -44.22 18.16 -46.62
C TYR A 6 -43.45 17.50 -45.46
N THR A 7 -43.36 16.16 -45.55
CA THR A 7 -42.19 15.28 -45.30
C THR A 7 -41.49 15.34 -43.94
N PHE A 8 -41.37 14.19 -43.24
CA PHE A 8 -40.13 13.39 -43.17
C PHE A 8 -40.36 12.13 -42.32
N ALA A 9 -40.17 10.95 -42.94
CA ALA A 9 -39.98 9.70 -42.23
C ALA A 9 -38.48 9.57 -41.92
N VAL A 10 -38.10 9.45 -40.65
CA VAL A 10 -36.79 8.92 -40.27
C VAL A 10 -36.96 7.94 -39.11
N LEU A 11 -36.76 6.69 -39.51
CA LEU A 11 -36.34 5.53 -38.76
C LEU A 11 -35.34 5.91 -37.64
N MET A 12 -35.75 5.81 -36.36
CA MET A 12 -34.80 5.83 -35.25
C MET A 12 -34.02 4.52 -35.26
N LEU A 13 -32.82 4.57 -35.83
CA LEU A 13 -31.76 3.59 -35.63
C LEU A 13 -31.33 3.63 -34.16
N VAL A 14 -31.68 2.57 -33.44
CA VAL A 14 -31.18 2.28 -32.10
C VAL A 14 -29.73 1.84 -32.25
N LEU A 15 -28.78 2.78 -32.16
CA LEU A 15 -27.37 2.46 -32.01
C LEU A 15 -27.06 2.38 -30.51
N SER A 16 -27.31 1.20 -29.95
CA SER A 16 -26.79 0.77 -28.66
C SER A 16 -25.28 0.58 -28.78
N SER A 17 -24.52 1.67 -28.70
CA SER A 17 -23.07 1.63 -28.51
C SER A 17 -22.78 1.36 -27.05
N CYS A 18 -22.98 0.11 -26.62
CA CYS A 18 -22.33 -0.39 -25.42
C CYS A 18 -20.86 -0.58 -25.80
N SER A 19 -20.03 0.43 -25.48
CA SER A 19 -18.60 0.17 -25.35
C SER A 19 -18.48 -0.84 -24.22
N SER A 20 -18.19 -2.09 -24.56
CA SER A 20 -17.68 -3.05 -23.60
C SER A 20 -16.29 -2.56 -23.22
N ASP A 21 -16.23 -1.60 -22.31
CA ASP A 21 -15.00 -1.34 -21.58
C ASP A 21 -14.86 -2.53 -20.64
N ASP A 22 -14.18 -3.57 -21.14
CA ASP A 22 -13.51 -4.59 -20.34
C ASP A 22 -12.43 -3.86 -19.53
N SER A 23 -12.88 -3.10 -18.52
CA SER A 23 -12.03 -2.70 -17.42
C SER A 23 -11.60 -4.01 -16.78
N LYS A 24 -10.34 -4.40 -17.03
CA LYS A 24 -9.63 -5.29 -16.12
C LYS A 24 -9.68 -4.61 -14.77
N SER A 25 -10.70 -4.92 -13.98
CA SER A 25 -10.72 -4.65 -12.57
C SER A 25 -9.48 -5.36 -12.04
N ASN A 26 -8.42 -4.58 -11.76
CA ASN A 26 -7.34 -5.03 -10.91
C ASN A 26 -7.94 -5.22 -9.52
N SER A 27 -8.71 -6.29 -9.33
CA SER A 27 -9.30 -6.60 -8.04
C SER A 27 -8.16 -7.01 -7.11
N LEU A 28 -7.95 -6.25 -6.05
CA LEU A 28 -7.01 -6.60 -5.00
C LEU A 28 -7.36 -7.98 -4.43
N SER A 29 -6.35 -8.83 -4.20
CA SER A 29 -6.58 -10.16 -3.63
C SER A 29 -7.18 -10.04 -2.23
N ASN A 30 -8.07 -10.94 -1.85
CA ASN A 30 -8.55 -11.10 -0.47
C ASN A 30 -8.06 -12.39 0.19
N ASN A 31 -7.07 -13.04 -0.42
CA ASN A 31 -6.37 -14.19 0.13
C ASN A 31 -4.89 -13.88 0.30
N PRO A 32 -4.23 -14.48 1.31
CA PRO A 32 -2.77 -14.47 1.38
C PRO A 32 -2.13 -15.05 0.12
N GLU A 33 -0.97 -14.52 -0.27
CA GLU A 33 -0.18 -14.99 -1.41
C GLU A 33 0.98 -15.90 -0.98
N ALA A 34 1.27 -15.95 0.32
CA ALA A 34 2.35 -16.73 0.88
C ALA A 34 2.09 -18.25 0.80
N ASN A 35 3.14 -19.00 0.47
CA ASN A 35 3.15 -20.45 0.51
C ASN A 35 3.39 -20.94 1.94
N ALA A 36 2.54 -21.85 2.42
CA ALA A 36 2.60 -22.41 3.77
C ALA A 36 3.95 -23.10 4.07
N ASP A 37 4.62 -23.66 3.05
CA ASP A 37 5.93 -24.29 3.20
C ASP A 37 7.03 -23.30 3.66
N TYR A 38 6.79 -22.00 3.52
CA TYR A 38 7.75 -20.92 3.83
C TYR A 38 7.32 -20.04 5.00
N ASN A 39 6.30 -20.44 5.77
CA ASN A 39 5.87 -19.69 6.95
C ASN A 39 7.00 -19.55 7.99
N ALA A 40 7.91 -20.52 8.10
CA ALA A 40 8.99 -20.54 9.09
C ALA A 40 10.39 -20.45 8.45
N SER A 41 10.52 -19.70 7.35
CA SER A 41 11.81 -19.44 6.71
C SER A 41 11.89 -18.02 6.14
N ASN A 42 13.08 -17.60 5.73
CA ASN A 42 13.32 -16.38 4.97
C ASN A 42 12.63 -16.35 3.58
N TYR A 43 12.20 -17.49 3.04
CA TYR A 43 11.42 -17.52 1.80
C TYR A 43 9.97 -17.05 2.07
N GLY A 44 9.29 -16.57 1.04
CA GLY A 44 7.89 -16.18 1.13
C GLY A 44 7.61 -14.79 0.57
N ILE A 45 6.50 -14.22 1.03
CA ILE A 45 6.00 -12.91 0.61
C ILE A 45 6.15 -11.91 1.76
N TYR A 46 6.64 -10.73 1.44
CA TYR A 46 6.75 -9.61 2.36
C TYR A 46 6.06 -8.40 1.74
N LYS A 47 5.25 -7.72 2.54
CA LYS A 47 4.41 -6.60 2.10
C LYS A 47 4.55 -5.48 3.11
N GLY A 48 4.55 -4.24 2.62
CA GLY A 48 4.82 -3.10 3.46
C GLY A 48 4.39 -1.78 2.85
N VAL A 49 4.71 -0.72 3.56
CA VAL A 49 4.39 0.66 3.23
C VAL A 49 5.65 1.52 3.25
N MET A 50 5.62 2.65 2.54
CA MET A 50 6.70 3.63 2.60
C MET A 50 6.17 5.05 2.66
N VAL A 51 6.87 5.95 3.34
CA VAL A 51 6.62 7.39 3.35
C VAL A 51 7.87 8.14 2.87
N GLY A 52 7.73 9.44 2.55
CA GLY A 52 8.67 10.22 1.75
C GLY A 52 7.87 10.85 0.60
N SER A 53 7.53 10.02 -0.37
CA SER A 53 6.25 10.05 -1.07
C SER A 53 5.34 8.94 -0.53
N SER A 54 4.09 8.89 -0.97
CA SER A 54 3.21 7.79 -0.61
C SER A 54 3.55 6.53 -1.41
N GLY A 55 3.71 5.38 -0.76
CA GLY A 55 3.91 4.13 -1.47
C GLY A 55 3.68 2.85 -0.68
N VAL A 56 3.73 1.73 -1.41
CA VAL A 56 3.72 0.36 -0.88
C VAL A 56 4.86 -0.45 -1.46
N VAL A 57 5.34 -1.42 -0.69
CA VAL A 57 6.40 -2.35 -1.12
C VAL A 57 5.90 -3.78 -1.13
N PHE A 58 6.40 -4.56 -2.08
CA PHE A 58 6.21 -5.99 -2.15
C PHE A 58 7.55 -6.65 -2.47
N VAL A 59 7.94 -7.63 -1.67
CA VAL A 59 9.14 -8.45 -1.88
C VAL A 59 8.73 -9.92 -1.89
N ASN A 60 9.14 -10.64 -2.91
CA ASN A 60 8.99 -12.08 -3.02
C ASN A 60 10.37 -12.72 -2.97
N ILE A 61 10.58 -13.55 -1.97
CA ILE A 61 11.80 -14.34 -1.80
C ILE A 61 11.45 -15.80 -2.09
N ASN A 62 11.60 -16.22 -3.34
CA ASN A 62 11.42 -17.61 -3.76
C ASN A 62 10.08 -18.27 -3.38
N ASN A 63 9.03 -17.50 -3.07
CA ASN A 63 7.70 -18.02 -2.75
C ASN A 63 7.15 -18.88 -3.90
N ASN A 64 7.49 -18.49 -5.13
CA ASN A 64 7.13 -19.16 -6.37
C ASN A 64 8.37 -19.52 -7.23
N GLY A 65 9.54 -19.66 -6.60
CA GLY A 65 10.80 -20.02 -7.28
C GLY A 65 11.56 -18.86 -7.93
N HIS A 66 11.14 -17.61 -7.69
CA HIS A 66 11.84 -16.41 -8.14
C HIS A 66 12.00 -15.39 -7.01
N VAL A 67 13.05 -14.57 -7.09
CA VAL A 67 13.27 -13.40 -6.24
C VAL A 67 12.91 -12.15 -7.03
N SER A 68 12.03 -11.31 -6.47
CA SER A 68 11.57 -10.09 -7.15
C SER A 68 11.04 -9.08 -6.14
N ALA A 69 11.16 -7.79 -6.45
CA ALA A 69 10.52 -6.75 -5.68
C ALA A 69 9.85 -5.70 -6.56
N LYS A 70 8.83 -5.04 -6.01
CA LYS A 70 8.22 -3.86 -6.62
C LYS A 70 7.84 -2.86 -5.54
N MET A 71 7.93 -1.59 -5.89
CA MET A 71 7.33 -0.49 -5.14
C MET A 71 6.26 0.16 -6.01
N ILE A 72 5.16 0.58 -5.39
CA ILE A 72 4.16 1.44 -6.04
C ILE A 72 4.23 2.77 -5.31
N VAL A 73 4.76 3.80 -5.98
CA VAL A 73 4.98 5.14 -5.41
C VAL A 73 4.23 6.14 -6.26
N ASP A 74 3.41 6.98 -5.61
CA ASP A 74 2.56 7.98 -6.28
C ASP A 74 1.75 7.39 -7.47
N GLY A 75 1.29 6.14 -7.29
CA GLY A 75 0.53 5.38 -8.29
C GLY A 75 1.35 4.75 -9.43
N SER A 76 2.66 5.00 -9.49
CA SER A 76 3.58 4.42 -10.49
C SER A 76 4.25 3.16 -9.96
N THR A 77 4.33 2.11 -10.78
CA THR A 77 5.00 0.85 -10.40
C THR A 77 6.46 0.86 -10.81
N HIS A 78 7.36 0.68 -9.84
CA HIS A 78 8.80 0.50 -10.01
C HIS A 78 9.12 -0.97 -9.74
N ASN A 79 9.68 -1.67 -10.73
CA ASN A 79 10.06 -3.07 -10.57
C ASN A 79 11.56 -3.16 -10.35
N PHE A 80 11.97 -3.81 -9.27
CA PHE A 80 13.37 -3.97 -8.90
C PHE A 80 13.79 -5.43 -9.02
N THR A 81 15.06 -5.62 -9.35
CA THR A 81 15.67 -6.94 -9.50
C THR A 81 16.95 -7.03 -8.70
N THR A 82 17.39 -8.25 -8.41
CA THR A 82 18.70 -8.53 -7.80
C THR A 82 19.29 -9.76 -8.48
N GLU A 83 20.61 -9.79 -8.61
CA GLU A 83 21.37 -10.96 -9.06
C GLU A 83 21.89 -11.80 -7.88
N GLN A 84 21.72 -11.31 -6.65
CA GLN A 84 22.12 -12.01 -5.45
C GLN A 84 21.28 -13.28 -5.26
N THR A 85 21.94 -14.34 -4.84
CA THR A 85 21.29 -15.63 -4.54
C THR A 85 20.87 -15.69 -3.09
N VAL A 86 19.74 -16.34 -2.82
CA VAL A 86 19.21 -16.58 -1.48
C VAL A 86 19.22 -18.08 -1.20
N ALA A 87 19.64 -18.47 0.00
CA ALA A 87 19.52 -19.84 0.50
C ALA A 87 18.34 -19.95 1.47
N LEU A 88 17.64 -21.09 1.44
CA LEU A 88 16.51 -21.35 2.34
C LEU A 88 17.00 -21.55 3.78
N GLY A 89 16.37 -20.85 4.72
CA GLY A 89 16.65 -20.97 6.15
C GLY A 89 17.93 -20.25 6.60
N GLU A 90 18.39 -19.26 5.84
CA GLU A 90 19.55 -18.42 6.16
C GLU A 90 19.14 -16.94 6.22
N GLU A 91 19.83 -16.18 7.07
CA GLU A 91 19.73 -14.72 7.10
C GLU A 91 20.05 -14.15 5.71
N THR A 92 19.29 -13.15 5.29
CA THR A 92 19.27 -12.68 3.90
C THR A 92 19.36 -11.17 3.83
N ASP A 93 20.40 -10.68 3.18
CA ASP A 93 20.57 -9.27 2.80
C ASP A 93 20.62 -9.15 1.27
N LEU A 94 19.67 -8.41 0.70
CA LEU A 94 19.54 -8.23 -0.75
C LEU A 94 19.45 -6.75 -1.09
N THR A 95 20.32 -6.30 -1.98
CA THR A 95 20.15 -5.03 -2.66
C THR A 95 19.36 -5.26 -3.94
N PHE A 96 18.22 -4.58 -4.04
CA PHE A 96 17.34 -4.55 -5.20
C PHE A 96 17.57 -3.25 -5.98
N THR A 97 17.68 -3.35 -7.30
CA THR A 97 17.99 -2.21 -8.18
C THR A 97 17.00 -2.06 -9.34
N ASN A 98 16.75 -0.82 -9.75
CA ASN A 98 16.03 -0.42 -10.95
C ASN A 98 16.74 0.79 -11.58
N GLY A 99 17.69 0.55 -12.49
CA GLY A 99 18.57 1.61 -12.99
C GLY A 99 19.46 2.14 -11.86
N ASP A 100 19.38 3.44 -11.58
CA ASP A 100 20.11 4.10 -10.49
C ASP A 100 19.35 4.08 -9.14
N GLU A 101 18.08 3.63 -9.14
CA GLU A 101 17.27 3.47 -7.92
C GLU A 101 17.60 2.15 -7.22
N PHE A 102 17.61 2.16 -5.88
CA PHE A 102 17.86 0.95 -5.10
C PHE A 102 17.25 1.00 -3.69
N PHE A 103 17.16 -0.17 -3.08
CA PHE A 103 16.97 -0.33 -1.63
C PHE A 103 17.57 -1.66 -1.17
N THR A 104 17.86 -1.77 0.12
CA THR A 104 18.31 -3.01 0.75
C THR A 104 17.16 -3.63 1.54
N PHE A 105 16.94 -4.92 1.36
CA PHE A 105 16.02 -5.73 2.13
C PHE A 105 16.81 -6.70 3.01
N HIS A 106 16.46 -6.74 4.29
CA HIS A 106 16.99 -7.66 5.28
C HIS A 106 15.87 -8.56 5.81
N VAL A 107 16.18 -9.83 6.08
CA VAL A 107 15.30 -10.72 6.86
C VAL A 107 16.09 -11.84 7.54
N GLY A 108 15.66 -12.20 8.74
CA GLY A 108 16.19 -13.34 9.48
C GLY A 108 15.87 -14.70 8.83
N ALA A 109 16.57 -15.74 9.28
CA ALA A 109 16.52 -17.08 8.71
C ALA A 109 15.13 -17.73 8.75
N GLY A 110 14.33 -17.42 9.78
CA GLY A 110 12.95 -17.89 9.94
C GLY A 110 11.89 -16.96 9.35
N GLY A 111 12.29 -15.86 8.70
CA GLY A 111 11.39 -14.84 8.19
C GLY A 111 11.06 -13.73 9.21
N GLU A 112 11.73 -13.72 10.35
CA GLU A 112 11.63 -12.70 11.40
C GLU A 112 12.34 -11.40 11.04
N ASP A 113 11.92 -10.32 11.71
CA ASP A 113 12.51 -8.98 11.66
C ASP A 113 12.82 -8.46 10.24
N PRO A 114 11.88 -8.56 9.28
CA PRO A 114 12.11 -8.05 7.94
C PRO A 114 12.24 -6.52 7.98
N ALA A 115 13.21 -5.97 7.24
CA ALA A 115 13.47 -4.54 7.20
C ALA A 115 13.85 -4.07 5.79
N ILE A 116 13.57 -2.81 5.49
CA ILE A 116 14.08 -2.12 4.31
C ILE A 116 14.93 -0.93 4.75
N THR A 117 16.14 -0.83 4.20
CA THR A 117 17.09 0.26 4.44
C THR A 117 17.64 0.80 3.14
N ASP A 118 18.43 1.88 3.23
CA ASP A 118 19.21 2.44 2.11
C ASP A 118 18.37 2.72 0.85
N ILE A 119 17.17 3.28 1.04
CA ILE A 119 16.28 3.61 -0.08
C ILE A 119 16.83 4.82 -0.82
N SER A 120 17.05 4.66 -2.12
CA SER A 120 17.38 5.73 -3.05
C SER A 120 16.43 5.65 -4.25
N MET A 121 15.53 6.63 -4.34
CA MET A 121 14.57 6.76 -5.44
C MET A 121 14.56 8.20 -5.93
N GLU A 122 14.61 8.39 -7.25
CA GLU A 122 14.66 9.73 -7.83
C GLU A 122 13.35 10.48 -7.55
N GLY A 123 13.44 11.70 -7.03
CA GLY A 123 12.26 12.50 -6.70
C GLY A 123 11.58 12.14 -5.37
N HIS A 124 12.05 11.12 -4.66
CA HIS A 124 11.47 10.65 -3.39
C HIS A 124 12.53 10.62 -2.27
N PRO A 125 13.11 11.76 -1.87
CA PRO A 125 14.11 11.82 -0.82
C PRO A 125 13.50 11.51 0.55
N PHE A 126 14.35 11.11 1.51
CA PHE A 126 13.97 10.81 2.90
C PHE A 126 12.85 9.77 2.98
N ALA A 127 12.99 8.72 2.17
CA ALA A 127 12.06 7.61 2.16
C ALA A 127 12.30 6.69 3.36
N PHE A 128 11.22 6.33 4.05
CA PHE A 128 11.20 5.34 5.12
C PHE A 128 10.23 4.24 4.72
N ALA A 129 10.52 2.99 5.08
CA ALA A 129 9.64 1.87 4.81
C ALA A 129 9.46 1.01 6.05
N GLU A 130 8.27 0.45 6.17
CA GLU A 130 7.94 -0.62 7.11
C GLU A 130 7.47 -1.81 6.31
N ILE A 131 7.90 -3.02 6.67
CA ILE A 131 7.58 -4.24 5.96
C ILE A 131 7.34 -5.37 6.94
N VAL A 132 6.41 -6.26 6.60
CA VAL A 132 6.09 -7.46 7.37
C VAL A 132 6.06 -8.69 6.47
N LYS A 133 6.24 -9.86 7.07
CA LYS A 133 6.02 -11.14 6.40
C LYS A 133 4.52 -11.43 6.30
N GLU A 134 4.06 -11.84 5.12
CA GLU A 134 2.73 -12.44 4.95
C GLU A 134 2.82 -13.95 5.21
N PHE A 135 1.90 -14.47 6.03
CA PHE A 135 1.76 -15.90 6.28
C PHE A 135 0.65 -16.49 5.42
N SER A 136 0.70 -17.80 5.14
CA SER A 136 -0.27 -18.45 4.27
C SER A 136 -1.73 -18.39 4.78
N ASP A 137 -1.93 -18.10 6.05
CA ASP A 137 -3.21 -18.00 6.75
C ASP A 137 -3.54 -16.58 7.23
N SER A 138 -2.63 -15.62 7.06
CA SER A 138 -2.82 -14.24 7.52
C SER A 138 -2.45 -13.26 6.41
N GLN A 139 -3.47 -12.58 5.87
CA GLN A 139 -3.29 -11.66 4.76
C GLN A 139 -2.73 -10.33 5.26
N VAL A 140 -1.74 -9.82 4.54
CA VAL A 140 -1.22 -8.45 4.73
C VAL A 140 -1.82 -7.54 3.66
N LYS A 141 -2.48 -6.48 4.09
CA LYS A 141 -3.06 -5.45 3.22
C LYS A 141 -2.33 -4.12 3.45
N CYS A 142 -1.98 -3.40 2.39
CA CYS A 142 -1.34 -2.09 2.53
C CYS A 142 -2.23 -0.98 1.97
N PHE A 143 -2.35 0.09 2.73
CA PHE A 143 -3.17 1.26 2.46
C PHE A 143 -2.27 2.48 2.27
N GLN A 144 -2.65 3.30 1.30
CA GLN A 144 -2.02 4.58 1.05
C GLN A 144 -2.97 5.72 1.34
N GLY A 145 -2.51 6.77 2.03
CA GLY A 145 -3.40 7.81 2.50
C GLY A 145 -2.73 9.16 2.75
N ASN A 146 -3.59 10.15 3.00
CA ASN A 146 -3.21 11.51 3.34
C ASN A 146 -3.99 11.98 4.56
N TYR A 147 -3.37 12.82 5.36
CA TYR A 147 -4.03 13.56 6.43
C TYR A 147 -3.97 15.06 6.15
N THR A 148 -4.96 15.78 6.64
CA THR A 148 -5.12 17.23 6.51
C THR A 148 -5.68 17.82 7.79
N GLY A 149 -5.65 19.15 7.94
CA GLY A 149 -6.14 19.86 9.11
C GLY A 149 -5.19 20.97 9.48
N ASP A 150 -4.83 21.04 10.76
CA ASP A 150 -3.79 21.94 11.26
C ASP A 150 -2.37 21.55 10.76
N ASP A 151 -2.19 20.29 10.32
CA ASP A 151 -1.02 19.80 9.58
C ASP A 151 -1.46 18.95 8.38
N THR A 152 -0.57 18.78 7.40
CA THR A 152 -0.79 17.98 6.19
C THR A 152 0.37 17.04 5.92
N GLY A 153 0.06 15.88 5.37
CA GLY A 153 1.08 14.91 4.97
C GLY A 153 0.51 13.60 4.50
N VAL A 154 1.42 12.64 4.31
CA VAL A 154 1.09 11.27 3.91
C VAL A 154 1.10 10.36 5.13
N PHE A 155 0.24 9.34 5.10
CA PHE A 155 0.31 8.22 6.03
C PHE A 155 0.00 6.94 5.27
N ASN A 156 0.71 5.86 5.56
CA ASN A 156 0.48 4.58 4.94
C ASN A 156 0.44 3.49 6.01
N LEU A 157 -0.50 2.56 5.88
CA LEU A 157 -0.79 1.54 6.89
C LEU A 157 -0.74 0.13 6.33
N ILE A 158 -0.22 -0.78 7.12
CA ILE A 158 -0.25 -2.23 6.97
C ILE A 158 -1.36 -2.75 7.89
N LEU A 159 -2.28 -3.55 7.35
CA LEU A 159 -3.32 -4.24 8.12
C LEU A 159 -3.07 -5.75 8.08
N ILE A 160 -3.00 -6.35 9.26
CA ILE A 160 -2.94 -7.79 9.47
C ILE A 160 -4.04 -8.15 10.48
N GLU A 161 -5.02 -8.94 10.04
CA GLU A 161 -6.25 -9.20 10.80
C GLU A 161 -6.94 -7.89 11.22
N ASN A 162 -6.77 -7.49 12.49
CA ASN A 162 -7.35 -6.29 13.09
C ASN A 162 -6.30 -5.27 13.55
N ASN A 163 -5.01 -5.55 13.35
CA ASN A 163 -3.92 -4.68 13.78
C ASN A 163 -3.41 -3.86 12.60
N PHE A 164 -3.19 -2.57 12.86
CA PHE A 164 -2.60 -1.64 11.92
C PHE A 164 -1.22 -1.20 12.42
N TYR A 165 -0.25 -1.19 11.51
CA TYR A 165 1.08 -0.66 11.71
C TYR A 165 1.41 0.26 10.54
N GLY A 166 2.24 1.27 10.72
CA GLY A 166 2.65 2.07 9.57
C GLY A 166 3.42 3.31 9.94
N LEU A 167 3.47 4.20 8.96
CA LEU A 167 4.27 5.41 9.01
C LEU A 167 3.43 6.59 8.57
N ALA A 168 3.64 7.74 9.21
CA ALA A 168 3.20 9.03 8.71
C ALA A 168 4.38 9.99 8.60
N LYS A 169 4.25 10.93 7.67
CA LYS A 169 5.26 11.95 7.42
C LYS A 169 4.59 13.28 7.05
N PRO A 170 4.84 14.36 7.80
CA PRO A 170 4.41 15.70 7.43
C PRO A 170 5.08 16.19 6.15
N ASP A 171 4.37 17.01 5.38
CA ASP A 171 4.92 17.66 4.18
C ASP A 171 6.09 18.60 4.51
N THR A 172 6.11 19.11 5.74
CA THR A 172 7.07 20.11 6.23
C THR A 172 8.27 19.51 6.98
N SER A 173 8.30 18.18 7.16
CA SER A 173 9.33 17.46 7.91
C SER A 173 10.12 16.52 7.00
N GLU A 174 11.38 16.25 7.33
CA GLU A 174 12.16 15.15 6.73
C GLU A 174 11.95 13.84 7.49
N ASP A 175 11.49 13.90 8.74
CA ASP A 175 11.30 12.76 9.62
C ASP A 175 9.89 12.14 9.47
N ALA A 176 9.86 10.81 9.48
CA ALA A 176 8.65 10.02 9.63
C ALA A 176 8.45 9.56 11.08
N PHE A 177 7.21 9.23 11.44
CA PHE A 177 6.87 8.66 12.73
C PHE A 177 5.96 7.45 12.60
N TRP A 178 6.03 6.58 13.60
CA TRP A 178 5.27 5.34 13.67
C TRP A 178 3.80 5.58 14.01
N ILE A 179 2.95 4.78 13.37
CA ILE A 179 1.53 4.68 13.65
C ILE A 179 1.21 3.24 14.06
N GLU A 180 0.42 3.10 15.13
CA GLU A 180 -0.17 1.84 15.55
C GLU A 180 -1.67 2.02 15.77
N ALA A 181 -2.48 1.05 15.37
CA ALA A 181 -3.92 1.07 15.55
C ALA A 181 -4.49 -0.35 15.68
N THR A 182 -5.72 -0.41 16.17
CA THR A 182 -6.54 -1.62 16.07
C THR A 182 -7.93 -1.28 15.55
N SER A 183 -8.58 -2.24 14.90
CA SER A 183 -10.00 -2.16 14.58
C SER A 183 -10.84 -3.16 15.38
N ASP A 184 -12.05 -2.75 15.73
CA ASP A 184 -13.06 -3.66 16.27
C ASP A 184 -13.74 -4.48 15.15
N GLY A 185 -14.56 -5.47 15.55
CA GLY A 185 -15.32 -6.29 14.60
C GLY A 185 -16.42 -5.54 13.83
N SER A 186 -16.63 -4.26 14.11
CA SER A 186 -17.55 -3.36 13.38
C SER A 186 -16.80 -2.42 12.43
N GLY A 187 -15.48 -2.51 12.35
CA GLY A 187 -14.64 -1.68 11.50
C GLY A 187 -14.29 -0.31 12.09
N ASN A 188 -14.55 -0.05 13.37
CA ASN A 188 -14.09 1.19 14.03
C ASN A 188 -12.60 1.06 14.35
N ILE A 189 -11.82 2.09 14.03
CA ILE A 189 -10.38 2.16 14.24
C ILE A 189 -10.07 3.11 15.39
N GLU A 190 -9.20 2.67 16.29
CA GLU A 190 -8.56 3.52 17.30
C GLU A 190 -7.04 3.31 17.22
N GLY A 191 -6.28 4.41 17.21
CA GLY A 191 -4.84 4.34 17.12
C GLY A 191 -4.11 5.53 17.71
N THR A 192 -2.79 5.38 17.78
CA THR A 192 -1.85 6.31 18.38
C THR A 192 -0.69 6.60 17.43
N PHE A 193 -0.12 7.78 17.58
CA PHE A 193 1.17 8.19 17.02
C PHE A 193 1.92 8.98 18.11
N MET A 194 3.18 9.35 17.84
CA MET A 194 4.13 9.89 18.84
C MET A 194 3.50 10.84 19.87
N ASP A 195 2.72 11.83 19.43
CA ASP A 195 2.14 12.88 20.28
C ASP A 195 0.61 13.01 20.15
N GLY A 196 -0.09 11.96 19.73
CA GLY A 196 -1.53 12.04 19.52
C GLY A 196 -2.24 10.74 19.24
N THR A 197 -3.51 10.88 18.90
CA THR A 197 -4.45 9.79 18.66
C THR A 197 -5.23 10.03 17.38
N PHE A 198 -5.72 8.96 16.78
CA PHE A 198 -6.67 9.05 15.69
C PHE A 198 -7.77 8.01 15.86
N THR A 199 -8.92 8.33 15.30
CA THR A 199 -10.07 7.43 15.21
C THR A 199 -10.58 7.42 13.79
N GLY A 200 -11.23 6.34 13.38
CA GLY A 200 -11.80 6.26 12.04
C GLY A 200 -12.57 4.98 11.81
N THR A 201 -12.78 4.66 10.55
CA THR A 201 -13.47 3.45 10.12
C THR A 201 -12.80 2.84 8.90
N ILE A 202 -12.85 1.51 8.80
CA ILE A 202 -12.56 0.75 7.58
C ILE A 202 -13.85 0.24 6.96
N ASP A 203 -14.05 0.53 5.67
CA ASP A 203 -15.13 -0.05 4.85
C ASP A 203 -14.54 -0.63 3.56
N GLY A 204 -14.42 -1.96 3.52
CA GLY A 204 -13.79 -2.67 2.42
C GLY A 204 -12.32 -2.29 2.23
N ASN A 205 -12.03 -1.52 1.18
CA ASN A 205 -10.68 -1.06 0.83
C ASN A 205 -10.45 0.42 1.18
N SER A 206 -11.42 1.09 1.78
CA SER A 206 -11.33 2.52 2.12
C SER A 206 -11.21 2.71 3.62
N LEU A 207 -10.36 3.67 4.02
CA LEU A 207 -10.20 4.12 5.40
C LEU A 207 -10.49 5.62 5.47
N SER A 208 -11.10 6.07 6.56
CA SER A 208 -11.22 7.50 6.86
C SER A 208 -11.44 7.78 8.33
N GLY A 209 -11.11 8.99 8.77
CA GLY A 209 -11.29 9.37 10.16
C GLY A 209 -10.77 10.75 10.52
N ASN A 210 -10.54 10.96 11.82
CA ASN A 210 -10.01 12.20 12.38
C ASN A 210 -8.79 11.92 13.26
N TRP A 211 -7.91 12.91 13.38
CA TRP A 211 -6.75 12.88 14.26
C TRP A 211 -6.73 14.10 15.17
N SER A 212 -6.06 13.97 16.32
CA SER A 212 -5.78 15.06 17.23
C SER A 212 -4.50 14.80 18.01
N ASN A 213 -3.76 15.86 18.37
CA ASN A 213 -2.53 15.74 19.15
C ASN A 213 -2.59 16.50 20.48
N THR A 214 -1.51 16.39 21.26
CA THR A 214 -1.37 17.02 22.59
C THR A 214 -1.31 18.55 22.54
N SER A 215 -1.03 19.15 21.37
CA SER A 215 -1.05 20.60 21.13
C SER A 215 -2.44 21.15 20.79
N ALA A 216 -3.48 20.31 20.89
CA ALA A 216 -4.86 20.61 20.48
C ALA A 216 -5.00 20.94 18.97
N GLU A 217 -4.06 20.48 18.16
CA GLU A 217 -4.19 20.46 16.70
C GLU A 217 -5.01 19.24 16.29
N SER A 218 -5.73 19.36 15.19
CA SER A 218 -6.64 18.32 14.72
C SER A 218 -6.85 18.35 13.22
N GLY A 219 -7.44 17.26 12.71
CA GLY A 219 -7.72 17.16 11.30
C GLY A 219 -8.42 15.88 10.91
N SER A 220 -8.45 15.64 9.60
CA SER A 220 -9.07 14.48 8.96
C SER A 220 -8.05 13.69 8.17
N TRP A 221 -8.32 12.40 7.96
CA TRP A 221 -7.46 11.54 7.18
C TRP A 221 -8.29 10.56 6.35
N SER A 222 -7.75 10.12 5.23
CA SER A 222 -8.36 9.10 4.37
C SER A 222 -7.30 8.32 3.61
N GLY A 223 -7.56 7.04 3.35
CA GLY A 223 -6.66 6.18 2.59
C GLY A 223 -7.38 5.05 1.88
N GLU A 224 -6.70 4.46 0.90
CA GLU A 224 -7.20 3.39 0.05
C GLU A 224 -6.22 2.23 0.02
N ARG A 225 -6.76 1.01 -0.01
CA ARG A 225 -5.96 -0.20 -0.17
C ARG A 225 -5.33 -0.21 -1.55
N THR A 226 -4.03 -0.48 -1.60
CA THR A 226 -3.27 -0.56 -2.85
C THR A 226 -2.46 -1.85 -2.98
N LEU A 227 -2.37 -2.63 -1.90
CA LEU A 227 -1.81 -4.00 -1.88
C LEU A 227 -2.66 -4.92 -1.01
#